data_AF-A0A914PKE6-F1
#
_entry.id   AF-A0A914PKE6-F1
#
_cell.length_a   1.000
_cell.length_b   1.000
_cell.length_c   1.000
_cell.angle_alpha   90.00
_cell.angle_beta   90.00
_cell.angle_gamma   90.00
#
_symmetry.space_group_name_H-M   'P 1'
#
loop_
_entity.id
_entity.type
_entity.pdbx_description
1 polymer ?
#
loop_
_entity_poly.entity_id
_entity_poly.type
_entity_poly.pdbx_seq_one_letter_code
_entity_poly.pdbx_strand_id
1 'polypeptide(L)'
;MEVHVRWAGDPRYAPLSHHQGKTHEPKHDLEAAIYLLVELTTGKLPWDDQPRDMIGSLKRQAATSQTLFKDCPPQYAAIYTYITLLNNSDRIEYSQIYSKLEETWKAAGTDSNKPYDWEAHMKAEQ
;
A
#
# COMPACT_ATOMS: atom_id res chain seq x y z
N MET A 1 8.15 15.28 -27.08
CA MET A 1 6.88 14.56 -26.89
C MET A 1 6.92 14.03 -25.46
N GLU A 2 6.08 14.55 -24.56
CA GLU A 2 6.02 14.04 -23.19
C GLU A 2 5.47 12.61 -23.20
N VAL A 3 6.27 11.65 -22.77
CA VAL A 3 5.83 10.26 -22.64
C VAL A 3 4.95 10.18 -21.38
N HIS A 4 3.65 10.06 -21.56
CA HIS A 4 2.73 9.77 -20.46
C HIS A 4 2.82 8.29 -20.12
N VAL A 5 3.59 7.97 -19.07
CA VAL A 5 3.58 6.63 -18.48
C VAL A 5 2.21 6.40 -17.86
N ARG A 6 1.52 5.33 -18.29
CA ARG A 6 0.22 4.89 -17.76
C ARG A 6 0.42 3.63 -16.92
N TRP A 7 -0.41 3.45 -15.89
CA TRP A 7 -0.48 2.19 -15.14
C TRP A 7 -0.76 1.03 -16.08
N ALA A 8 0.09 0.01 -16.03
CA ALA A 8 -0.08 -1.23 -16.78
C ALA A 8 -0.53 -2.40 -15.89
N GLY A 9 -0.58 -2.21 -14.56
CA GLY A 9 -0.94 -3.24 -13.59
C GLY A 9 -2.44 -3.37 -13.34
N ASP A 10 -2.79 -4.15 -12.32
CA ASP A 10 -4.18 -4.34 -11.89
C ASP A 10 -4.76 -3.03 -11.30
N PRO A 11 -5.95 -2.56 -11.74
CA PRO A 11 -6.63 -1.39 -11.18
C PRO A 11 -6.82 -1.42 -9.65
N ARG A 12 -6.88 -2.62 -9.04
CA ARG A 12 -6.97 -2.82 -7.58
C ARG A 12 -5.82 -2.17 -6.82
N TYR A 13 -4.61 -2.21 -7.35
CA TYR A 13 -3.43 -1.59 -6.72
C TYR A 13 -3.01 -0.27 -7.37
N ALA A 14 -3.67 0.14 -8.47
CA ALA A 14 -3.35 1.41 -9.13
C ALA A 14 -3.44 2.61 -8.16
N PRO A 15 -2.50 3.56 -8.20
CA PRO A 15 -2.56 4.76 -7.37
C PRO A 15 -3.84 5.57 -7.63
N LEU A 16 -4.30 6.39 -6.69
CA LEU A 16 -5.48 7.23 -6.90
C LEU A 16 -5.30 8.20 -8.08
N SER A 17 -4.07 8.65 -8.34
CA SER A 17 -3.70 9.51 -9.48
C SER A 17 -3.98 8.88 -10.85
N HIS A 18 -3.87 7.54 -10.96
CA HIS A 18 -4.20 6.82 -12.18
C HIS A 18 -5.66 7.03 -12.58
N HIS A 19 -6.57 6.92 -11.61
CA HIS A 19 -8.00 7.15 -11.79
C HIS A 19 -8.36 8.61 -12.10
N GLN A 20 -7.40 9.53 -11.95
CA GLN A 20 -7.52 10.95 -12.30
C GLN A 20 -6.89 11.28 -13.66
N GLY A 21 -6.34 10.28 -14.38
CA GLY A 21 -5.66 10.49 -15.66
C GLY A 21 -4.32 11.24 -15.54
N LYS A 22 -3.72 11.27 -14.35
CA LYS A 22 -2.43 11.94 -14.11
C LYS A 22 -1.25 11.05 -14.51
N THR A 23 -0.13 11.69 -14.80
CA THR A 23 1.15 11.01 -15.09
C THR A 23 1.64 10.24 -13.86
N HIS A 24 2.22 9.07 -14.09
CA HIS A 24 2.81 8.24 -13.05
C HIS A 24 4.14 8.80 -12.54
N GLU A 25 4.45 8.51 -11.29
CA GLU A 25 5.54 9.09 -10.50
C GLU A 25 6.03 8.04 -9.50
N PRO A 26 7.27 8.13 -8.99
CA PRO A 26 7.82 7.10 -8.10
C PRO A 26 7.00 6.85 -6.82
N LYS A 27 6.35 7.89 -6.27
CA LYS A 27 5.48 7.75 -5.08
C LYS A 27 4.26 6.84 -5.33
N HIS A 28 3.84 6.70 -6.59
CA HIS A 28 2.68 5.88 -6.94
C HIS A 28 2.96 4.38 -6.80
N ASP A 29 4.21 3.96 -6.96
CA ASP A 29 4.60 2.57 -6.69
C ASP A 29 4.53 2.27 -5.18
N LEU A 30 4.84 3.26 -4.34
CA LEU A 30 4.68 3.15 -2.89
C LEU A 30 3.21 3.11 -2.46
N GLU A 31 2.34 3.88 -3.12
CA GLU A 31 0.89 3.80 -2.90
C GLU A 31 0.36 2.39 -3.21
N ALA A 32 0.80 1.81 -4.33
CA ALA A 32 0.46 0.44 -4.69
C ALA A 32 0.99 -0.59 -3.68
N ALA A 33 2.23 -0.42 -3.20
CA ALA A 33 2.82 -1.28 -2.17
C ALA A 33 2.03 -1.22 -0.85
N ILE A 34 1.52 -0.04 -0.46
CA ILE A 34 0.67 0.08 0.73
C ILE A 34 -0.67 -0.64 0.55
N TYR A 35 -1.29 -0.57 -0.62
CA TYR A 35 -2.50 -1.35 -0.89
C TYR A 35 -2.25 -2.86 -0.79
N LEU A 36 -1.12 -3.34 -1.31
CA LEU A 36 -0.72 -4.74 -1.16
C LEU A 36 -0.54 -5.13 0.32
N LEU A 37 0.13 -4.30 1.13
CA LEU A 37 0.32 -4.57 2.56
C LEU A 37 -1.00 -4.62 3.33
N VAL A 38 -1.94 -3.73 3.01
CA VAL A 38 -3.29 -3.77 3.58
C VAL A 38 -3.96 -5.09 3.23
N GLU A 39 -3.98 -5.48 1.96
CA GLU A 39 -4.59 -6.75 1.52
C GLU A 39 -3.94 -7.97 2.19
N LEU A 40 -2.61 -8.02 2.31
CA LEU A 40 -1.91 -9.10 3.02
C LEU A 40 -2.30 -9.18 4.50
N THR A 41 -2.60 -8.03 5.12
CA THR A 41 -2.97 -7.95 6.55
C THR A 41 -4.44 -8.29 6.80
N THR A 42 -5.34 -7.80 5.95
CA THR A 42 -6.80 -7.91 6.13
C THR A 42 -7.44 -9.01 5.31
N GLY A 43 -6.70 -9.57 4.34
CA GLY A 43 -7.16 -10.55 3.35
C GLY A 43 -7.95 -9.95 2.18
N LYS A 44 -8.26 -8.65 2.19
CA LYS A 44 -9.01 -7.98 1.10
C LYS A 44 -8.89 -6.46 1.12
N LEU A 45 -9.05 -5.84 -0.04
CA LEU A 45 -9.28 -4.40 -0.19
C LEU A 45 -10.78 -4.07 -0.18
N PRO A 46 -11.16 -2.84 0.24
CA PRO A 46 -12.57 -2.41 0.23
C PRO A 46 -13.24 -2.45 -1.15
N TRP A 47 -12.46 -2.50 -2.23
CA TRP A 47 -12.91 -2.44 -3.62
C TRP A 47 -12.63 -3.73 -4.44
N ASP A 48 -12.24 -4.84 -3.81
CA ASP A 48 -11.89 -6.08 -4.53
C ASP A 48 -13.04 -6.62 -5.39
N ASP A 49 -14.26 -6.63 -4.84
CA ASP A 49 -15.45 -7.16 -5.52
C ASP A 49 -16.27 -6.06 -6.24
N GLN A 50 -15.66 -4.90 -6.47
CA GLN A 50 -16.37 -3.73 -6.99
C GLN A 50 -16.11 -3.54 -8.50
N PRO A 51 -17.08 -2.99 -9.25
CA PRO A 51 -16.87 -2.65 -10.65
C PRO A 51 -15.65 -1.74 -10.86
N ARG A 52 -14.90 -1.98 -11.94
CA ARG A 52 -13.60 -1.32 -12.19
C ARG A 52 -13.71 0.22 -12.24
N ASP A 53 -14.81 0.73 -12.74
CA ASP A 53 -15.17 2.15 -12.80
C ASP A 53 -15.47 2.77 -11.43
N MET A 54 -15.86 1.96 -10.44
CA MET A 54 -16.09 2.40 -9.06
C MET A 54 -14.83 2.41 -8.19
N ILE A 55 -13.78 1.68 -8.57
CA ILE A 55 -12.54 1.55 -7.77
C ILE A 55 -11.96 2.93 -7.43
N GLY A 56 -11.91 3.86 -8.40
CA GLY A 56 -11.35 5.19 -8.18
C GLY A 56 -12.12 6.03 -7.15
N SER A 57 -13.45 5.93 -7.11
CA SER A 57 -14.27 6.67 -6.14
C SER A 57 -14.16 6.08 -4.74
N LEU A 58 -14.12 4.75 -4.63
CA LEU A 58 -13.93 4.03 -3.37
C LEU A 58 -12.56 4.29 -2.76
N LYS A 59 -11.49 4.33 -3.57
CA LYS A 59 -10.15 4.74 -3.13
C LYS A 59 -10.13 6.14 -2.54
N ARG A 60 -10.79 7.09 -3.21
CA ARG A 60 -10.90 8.48 -2.73
C ARG A 60 -11.64 8.57 -1.41
N GLN A 61 -12.73 7.81 -1.28
CA GLN A 61 -13.50 7.73 -0.03
C GLN A 61 -12.63 7.18 1.09
N ALA A 62 -11.97 6.03 0.87
CA ALA A 62 -11.11 5.38 1.86
C ALA A 62 -9.93 6.26 2.31
N ALA A 63 -9.35 7.04 1.40
CA ALA A 63 -8.31 8.02 1.71
C ALA A 63 -8.84 9.17 2.59
N THR A 64 -10.06 9.65 2.33
CA THR A 64 -10.67 10.76 3.07
C THR A 64 -11.15 10.34 4.46
N SER A 65 -11.77 9.17 4.57
CA SER A 65 -12.30 8.64 5.84
C SER A 65 -11.22 7.98 6.71
N GLN A 66 -10.01 7.78 6.17
CA GLN A 66 -8.92 7.00 6.79
C GLN A 66 -9.34 5.58 7.21
N THR A 67 -10.43 5.05 6.65
CA THR A 67 -10.98 3.74 7.06
C THR A 67 -10.19 2.57 6.49
N LEU A 68 -9.30 2.82 5.53
CA LEU A 68 -8.48 1.78 4.88
C LEU A 68 -7.61 1.01 5.89
N PHE A 69 -7.14 1.69 6.94
CA PHE A 69 -6.16 1.16 7.89
C PHE A 69 -6.75 0.73 9.23
N LYS A 70 -8.08 0.65 9.36
CA LYS A 70 -8.75 0.41 10.65
C LYS A 70 -8.33 -0.91 11.33
N ASP A 71 -8.02 -1.93 10.54
CA ASP A 71 -7.62 -3.27 11.00
C ASP A 71 -6.12 -3.52 10.73
N CYS A 72 -5.33 -2.47 10.49
CA CYS A 72 -3.91 -2.55 10.17
C CYS A 72 -3.04 -1.91 11.26
N PRO A 73 -1.73 -2.21 11.31
CA PRO A 73 -0.79 -1.46 12.13
C PRO A 73 -0.87 0.06 11.84
N PRO A 74 -0.91 0.93 12.86
CA PRO A 74 -1.07 2.38 12.68
C PRO A 74 0.05 3.01 11.83
N GLN A 75 1.21 2.37 11.74
CA GLN A 75 2.33 2.78 10.90
C GLN A 75 1.98 2.78 9.41
N TYR A 76 1.04 1.93 8.96
CA TYR A 76 0.61 1.92 7.56
C TYR A 76 -0.10 3.23 7.19
N ALA A 77 -0.98 3.73 8.07
CA ALA A 77 -1.62 5.03 7.89
C ALA A 77 -0.59 6.17 7.89
N ALA A 78 0.43 6.08 8.74
CA ALA A 78 1.53 7.06 8.77
C ALA A 78 2.35 7.07 7.48
N ILE A 79 2.70 5.89 6.94
CA ILE A 79 3.41 5.76 5.65
C ILE A 79 2.53 6.30 4.52
N TYR A 80 1.23 5.96 4.49
CA TYR A 80 0.31 6.48 3.49
C TYR A 80 0.18 8.01 3.53
N THR A 81 0.10 8.58 4.74
CA THR A 81 0.10 10.04 4.93
C THR A 81 1.38 10.68 4.42
N TYR A 82 2.54 10.07 4.71
CA TYR A 82 3.81 10.54 4.15
C TYR A 82 3.81 10.54 2.62
N ILE A 83 3.41 9.42 1.98
CA ILE A 83 3.37 9.27 0.52
C ILE A 83 2.45 10.31 -0.13
N THR A 84 1.27 10.54 0.45
CA THR A 84 0.26 11.45 -0.10
C THR A 84 0.65 12.93 0.00
N LEU A 85 1.51 13.29 0.96
CA LEU A 85 2.02 14.65 1.14
C LEU A 85 3.25 14.98 0.28
N LEU A 86 3.87 13.97 -0.37
CA LEU A 86 5.01 14.20 -1.27
C LEU A 86 4.57 14.97 -2.53
N ASN A 87 5.26 16.07 -2.80
CA ASN A 87 5.17 16.77 -4.08
C ASN A 87 5.99 16.04 -5.15
N ASN A 88 5.71 16.39 -6.41
CA ASN A 88 6.29 15.72 -7.58
C ASN A 88 7.83 15.84 -7.66
N SER A 89 8.39 16.92 -7.09
CA SER A 89 9.83 17.16 -7.02
C SER A 89 10.49 16.62 -5.76
N ASP A 90 9.71 16.11 -4.81
CA ASP A 90 10.24 15.72 -3.51
C ASP A 90 11.02 14.42 -3.61
N ARG A 91 12.15 14.37 -2.91
CA ARG A 91 12.91 13.14 -2.76
C ARG A 91 12.20 12.24 -1.75
N ILE A 92 12.03 10.98 -2.13
CA ILE A 92 11.48 9.95 -1.25
C ILE A 92 12.56 9.52 -0.24
N GLU A 93 12.26 9.70 1.04
CA GLU A 93 13.08 9.28 2.18
C GLU A 93 12.68 7.86 2.61
N TYR A 94 13.12 6.87 1.82
CA TYR A 94 12.81 5.46 2.05
C TYR A 94 13.19 4.96 3.45
N SER A 95 14.23 5.53 4.07
CA SER A 95 14.65 5.22 5.44
C SER A 95 13.52 5.44 6.47
N GLN A 96 12.70 6.48 6.27
CA GLN A 96 11.53 6.74 7.12
C GLN A 96 10.47 5.66 6.95
N ILE A 97 10.24 5.21 5.71
CA ILE A 97 9.30 4.13 5.40
C ILE A 97 9.77 2.83 6.05
N TYR A 98 11.04 2.46 5.87
CA TYR A 98 11.62 1.27 6.49
C TYR A 98 11.55 1.30 8.01
N SER A 99 11.88 2.45 8.63
CA SER A 99 11.77 2.60 10.08
C SER A 99 10.34 2.41 10.57
N LYS A 100 9.34 2.92 9.84
CA LYS A 100 7.93 2.73 10.17
C LYS A 100 7.48 1.28 10.00
N LEU A 101 7.95 0.58 8.97
CA LEU A 101 7.69 -0.86 8.82
C LEU A 101 8.35 -1.65 9.96
N GLU A 102 9.57 -1.29 10.37
CA GLU A 102 10.27 -1.95 11.48
C GLU A 102 9.53 -1.78 12.82
N GLU A 103 8.91 -0.61 13.04
CA GLU A 103 8.06 -0.39 14.21
C GLU A 103 6.85 -1.36 14.25
N THR A 104 6.35 -1.83 13.10
CA THR A 104 5.19 -2.74 13.07
C THR A 104 5.49 -4.11 13.67
N TRP A 105 6.56 -4.78 13.24
CA TRP A 105 6.90 -6.09 13.78
C TRP A 105 7.40 -6.01 15.22
N LYS A 106 8.06 -4.90 15.60
CA LYS A 106 8.50 -4.66 16.98
C LYS A 106 7.29 -4.57 17.91
N ALA A 107 6.26 -3.84 17.50
CA ALA A 107 4.99 -3.75 18.24
C ALA A 107 4.25 -5.09 18.31
N ALA A 108 4.36 -5.92 17.27
CA ALA A 108 3.79 -7.27 17.25
C ALA A 108 4.59 -8.31 18.06
N GLY A 109 5.74 -7.93 18.67
CA GLY A 109 6.58 -8.85 19.43
C GLY A 109 7.28 -9.90 18.58
N THR A 110 7.52 -9.60 17.30
CA THR A 110 8.25 -10.48 16.36
C THR A 110 9.46 -9.75 15.79
N ASP A 111 10.33 -10.49 15.10
CA ASP A 111 11.46 -9.94 14.36
C ASP A 111 11.47 -10.44 12.91
N SER A 112 12.48 -9.98 12.16
CA SER A 112 12.72 -10.37 10.76
C SER A 112 13.26 -11.79 10.59
N ASN A 113 13.58 -12.50 11.67
CA ASN A 113 14.09 -13.88 11.63
C ASN A 113 12.96 -14.91 11.77
N LYS A 114 11.74 -14.47 12.08
CA LYS A 114 10.58 -15.36 12.11
C LYS A 114 10.37 -15.97 10.72
N PRO A 115 10.16 -17.30 10.62
CA PRO A 115 9.89 -17.94 9.35
C PRO A 115 8.61 -17.37 8.74
N TYR A 116 8.57 -17.33 7.41
CA TYR A 116 7.34 -17.01 6.69
C TYR A 116 6.28 -18.09 6.90
N ASP A 117 5.01 -17.75 6.70
CA ASP A 117 3.89 -18.65 6.95
C ASP A 117 4.06 -19.99 6.20
N TRP A 118 4.47 -19.94 4.93
CA TRP A 118 4.70 -21.15 4.12
C TRP A 118 5.88 -22.00 4.63
N GLU A 119 6.93 -21.40 5.18
CA GLU A 119 8.07 -22.14 5.75
C GLU A 119 7.68 -22.88 7.03
N ALA A 120 6.80 -22.27 7.83
CA ALA A 120 6.25 -22.92 9.02
C ALA A 120 5.39 -24.13 8.64
N HIS A 121 4.56 -24.01 7.59
CA HIS A 121 3.76 -25.12 7.07
C HIS A 121 4.65 -26.29 6.58
N MET A 122 5.74 -26.00 5.85
CA MET A 122 6.63 -27.05 5.34
C MET A 122 7.38 -27.85 6.42
N LYS A 123 7.64 -27.24 7.58
CA LYS A 123 8.31 -27.92 8.72
C LYS A 123 7.35 -28.78 9.54
N ALA A 124 6.06 -28.46 9.54
CA ALA A 124 5.04 -29.21 10.28
C ALA A 124 4.62 -30.52 9.60
N GLU A 125 4.90 -30.65 8.30
CA GLU A 125 4.59 -31.82 7.46
C GLU A 125 5.75 -32.83 7.34
N GLN A 126 6.87 -32.58 8.05
CA GLN A 126 8.03 -33.48 8.15
C GLN A 126 8.05 -34.21 9.49
#